data_AF-A0A7G8EK66-F1
#
_entry.id   AF-A0A7G8EK66-F1
#
_cell.length_a   1.000
_cell.length_b   1.000
_cell.length_c   1.000
_cell.angle_alpha   90.00
_cell.angle_beta   90.00
_cell.angle_gamma   90.00
#
_symmetry.space_group_name_H-M   'P 1'
#
loop_
_entity.id
_entity.type
_entity.pdbx_description
1 polymer ?
#
loop_
_entity_poly.entity_id
_entity_poly.type
_entity_poly.pdbx_seq_one_letter_code
_entity_poly.pdbx_strand_id
1 'polypeptide(L)'
;MRSSLFASACLLALATTACQQQDMAARKEKTEAKICAQLTEVSQALTTVAQLTPASTVGEAKEAEGALGTAITNLEASEQKLEELRTKAFQEQLKTFRSEVAQVASSKDTTLEEAAAQLKAKAQPVMAARAELSRAVECEEPGQP
;
A
#
# COMPACT_ATOMS: atom_id res chain seq x y z
N MET A 1 57.35 -3.37 -7.77
CA MET A 1 56.56 -3.95 -6.66
C MET A 1 55.37 -3.04 -6.47
N ARG A 2 54.17 -3.46 -6.91
CA ARG A 2 53.14 -4.15 -6.08
C ARG A 2 52.61 -3.21 -5.00
N SER A 3 51.32 -2.89 -4.88
CA SER A 3 50.12 -3.29 -5.60
C SER A 3 49.01 -2.30 -5.25
N SER A 4 48.08 -2.16 -6.18
CA SER A 4 46.81 -1.45 -6.13
C SER A 4 46.04 -1.59 -4.80
N LEU A 5 45.60 -0.47 -4.23
CA LEU A 5 44.60 -0.42 -3.16
C LEU A 5 43.68 0.81 -3.34
N PHE A 6 42.95 0.88 -4.46
CA PHE A 6 41.81 1.81 -4.58
C PHE A 6 40.73 1.20 -5.48
N ALA A 7 40.10 0.14 -4.99
CA ALA A 7 38.83 -0.32 -5.56
C ALA A 7 38.09 -1.06 -4.45
N SER A 8 36.91 -0.55 -4.09
CA SER A 8 35.80 -1.21 -3.35
C SER A 8 35.25 -0.34 -2.24
N ALA A 9 34.61 0.77 -2.61
CA ALA A 9 33.74 1.51 -1.70
C ALA A 9 32.61 2.19 -2.51
N CYS A 10 31.72 1.41 -3.15
CA CYS A 10 30.54 1.99 -3.81
C CYS A 10 29.36 1.02 -4.05
N LEU A 11 29.16 -0.03 -3.23
CA LEU A 11 28.10 -1.03 -3.47
C LEU A 11 27.10 -1.24 -2.31
N LEU A 12 27.01 -0.33 -1.33
CA LEU A 12 26.09 -0.50 -0.19
C LEU A 12 24.81 0.35 -0.26
N ALA A 13 24.61 1.17 -1.29
CA ALA A 13 23.43 2.05 -1.37
C ALA A 13 22.17 1.41 -2.00
N LEU A 14 22.26 0.23 -2.62
CA LEU A 14 21.11 -0.41 -3.28
C LEU A 14 20.29 -1.36 -2.38
N ALA A 15 20.72 -1.63 -1.14
CA ALA A 15 20.01 -2.54 -0.24
C ALA A 15 18.83 -1.88 0.49
N THR A 16 18.80 -0.54 0.61
CA THR A 16 17.83 0.16 1.46
C THR A 16 16.44 0.25 0.83
N THR A 17 16.33 0.32 -0.50
CA THR A 17 15.05 0.43 -1.19
C THR A 17 14.26 -0.88 -1.19
N ALA A 18 14.95 -2.03 -1.26
CA ALA A 18 14.32 -3.35 -1.18
C ALA A 18 13.74 -3.64 0.23
N CYS A 19 14.43 -3.26 1.30
CA CYS A 19 13.91 -3.42 2.66
C CYS A 19 12.68 -2.52 2.93
N GLN A 20 12.63 -1.30 2.38
CA GLN A 20 11.47 -0.41 2.55
C GLN A 20 10.21 -0.94 1.86
N GLN A 21 10.33 -1.47 0.65
CA GLN A 21 9.18 -2.08 -0.05
C GLN A 21 8.66 -3.35 0.64
N GLN A 22 9.56 -4.18 1.18
CA GLN A 22 9.17 -5.38 1.92
C GLN A 22 8.45 -5.04 3.23
N ASP A 23 8.90 -3.99 3.93
CA ASP A 23 8.24 -3.49 5.14
C ASP A 23 6.84 -2.89 4.84
N MET A 24 6.67 -2.18 3.72
CA MET A 24 5.34 -1.70 3.29
C MET A 24 4.40 -2.85 2.92
N ALA A 25 4.88 -3.86 2.20
CA ALA A 25 4.07 -5.03 1.85
C ALA A 25 3.58 -5.78 3.09
N ALA A 26 4.47 -6.05 4.05
CA ALA A 26 4.13 -6.69 5.30
C ALA A 26 3.13 -5.88 6.14
N ARG A 27 3.24 -4.54 6.13
CA ARG A 27 2.27 -3.66 6.81
C ARG A 27 0.90 -3.68 6.16
N LYS A 28 0.82 -3.73 4.83
CA LYS A 28 -0.46 -3.87 4.10
C LYS A 28 -1.13 -5.19 4.46
N GLU A 29 -0.41 -6.31 4.35
CA GLU A 29 -0.92 -7.64 4.68
C GLU A 29 -1.42 -7.72 6.14
N LYS A 30 -0.63 -7.19 7.09
CA LYS A 30 -1.05 -7.12 8.49
C LYS A 30 -2.32 -6.29 8.69
N THR A 31 -2.48 -5.20 7.94
CA THR A 31 -3.67 -4.34 8.03
C THR A 31 -4.89 -5.02 7.42
N GLU A 32 -4.73 -5.71 6.30
CA GLU A 32 -5.79 -6.52 5.67
C GLU A 32 -6.25 -7.65 6.60
N ALA A 33 -5.32 -8.37 7.25
CA ALA A 33 -5.66 -9.37 8.25
C ALA A 33 -6.43 -8.77 9.44
N LYS A 34 -6.08 -7.55 9.86
CA LYS A 34 -6.80 -6.84 10.92
C LYS A 34 -8.22 -6.44 10.50
N ILE A 35 -8.41 -5.97 9.27
CA ILE A 35 -9.74 -5.67 8.70
C ILE A 35 -10.61 -6.93 8.71
N CYS A 36 -10.08 -8.08 8.29
CA CYS A 36 -10.81 -9.36 8.33
C CYS A 36 -11.25 -9.75 9.76
N ALA A 37 -10.38 -9.55 10.75
CA ALA A 37 -10.73 -9.77 12.16
C ALA A 37 -11.84 -8.80 12.62
N GLN A 38 -11.74 -7.53 12.28
CA GLN A 38 -12.73 -6.51 12.67
C GLN A 38 -14.08 -6.68 11.97
N LEU A 39 -14.12 -7.17 10.72
CA LEU A 39 -15.36 -7.58 10.06
C LEU A 39 -16.07 -8.70 10.83
N THR A 40 -15.30 -9.61 11.43
CA THR A 40 -15.84 -10.65 12.32
C THR A 40 -16.41 -10.04 13.60
N GLU A 41 -15.73 -9.06 14.21
CA GLU A 41 -16.23 -8.32 15.38
C GLU A 41 -17.53 -7.57 15.08
N VAL A 42 -17.61 -6.88 13.92
CA VAL A 42 -18.84 -6.22 13.45
C VAL A 42 -19.97 -7.24 13.29
N SER A 43 -19.70 -8.40 12.69
CA SER A 43 -20.69 -9.47 12.52
C SER A 43 -21.20 -10.02 13.86
N GLN A 44 -20.32 -10.15 14.85
CA GLN A 44 -20.68 -10.57 16.21
C GLN A 44 -21.54 -9.51 16.90
N ALA A 45 -21.17 -8.23 16.82
CA ALA A 45 -21.96 -7.14 17.39
C ALA A 45 -23.35 -7.02 16.74
N LEU A 46 -23.45 -7.20 15.42
CA LEU A 46 -24.72 -7.28 14.71
C LEU A 46 -25.58 -8.45 15.20
N THR A 47 -24.95 -9.60 15.49
CA THR A 47 -25.65 -10.76 16.06
C THR A 47 -26.19 -10.45 17.45
N THR A 48 -25.42 -9.77 18.30
CA THR A 48 -25.88 -9.33 19.63
C THR A 48 -27.07 -8.38 19.52
N VAL A 49 -27.03 -7.41 18.60
CA VAL A 49 -28.18 -6.53 18.33
C VAL A 49 -29.39 -7.33 17.86
N ALA A 50 -29.20 -8.31 16.99
CA ALA A 50 -30.27 -9.16 16.48
C ALA A 50 -30.88 -10.12 17.52
N GLN A 51 -30.18 -10.39 18.63
CA GLN A 51 -30.67 -11.21 19.73
C GLN A 51 -31.52 -10.44 20.74
N LEU A 52 -31.63 -9.12 20.61
CA LEU A 52 -32.54 -8.32 21.43
C LEU A 52 -33.99 -8.77 21.21
N THR A 53 -34.74 -8.86 22.30
CA THR A 53 -36.14 -9.33 22.30
C THR A 53 -37.06 -8.26 22.91
N PRO A 54 -38.39 -8.38 22.79
CA PRO A 54 -39.31 -7.48 23.49
C PRO A 54 -39.18 -7.50 25.02
N ALA A 55 -38.55 -8.53 25.60
CA ALA A 55 -38.25 -8.60 27.03
C ALA A 55 -36.93 -7.90 27.40
N SER A 56 -36.10 -7.54 26.42
CA SER A 56 -34.85 -6.83 26.64
C SER A 56 -35.09 -5.41 27.14
N THR A 57 -34.14 -4.89 27.91
CA THR A 57 -34.21 -3.53 28.44
C THR A 57 -33.59 -2.52 27.48
N VAL A 58 -33.94 -1.24 27.64
CA VAL A 58 -33.28 -0.13 26.93
C VAL A 58 -31.78 -0.07 27.25
N GLY A 59 -31.37 -0.49 28.45
CA GLY A 59 -29.95 -0.56 28.83
C GLY A 59 -29.18 -1.56 27.98
N GLU A 60 -29.72 -2.77 27.81
CA GLU A 60 -29.13 -3.83 26.98
C GLU A 60 -29.06 -3.39 25.50
N ALA A 61 -30.10 -2.73 25.00
CA ALA A 61 -30.10 -2.17 23.65
C ALA A 61 -28.98 -1.13 23.46
N LYS A 62 -28.79 -0.24 24.44
CA LYS A 62 -27.73 0.78 24.40
C LYS A 62 -26.33 0.17 24.50
N GLU A 63 -26.16 -0.89 25.27
CA GLU A 63 -24.90 -1.64 25.35
C GLU A 63 -24.56 -2.30 24.00
N ALA A 64 -25.55 -2.97 23.38
CA ALA A 64 -25.38 -3.58 22.06
C ALA A 64 -25.08 -2.55 20.97
N GLU A 65 -25.75 -1.38 21.00
CA GLU A 65 -25.45 -0.25 20.12
C GLU A 65 -24.02 0.26 20.32
N GLY A 66 -23.58 0.44 21.57
CA GLY A 66 -22.22 0.90 21.88
C GLY A 66 -21.14 -0.09 21.41
N ALA A 67 -21.38 -1.38 21.55
CA ALA A 67 -20.50 -2.44 21.05
C ALA A 67 -20.41 -2.41 19.52
N LEU A 68 -21.55 -2.29 18.84
CA LEU A 68 -21.60 -2.19 17.37
C LEU A 68 -20.88 -0.93 16.88
N GLY A 69 -21.12 0.23 17.50
CA GLY A 69 -20.46 1.48 17.14
C GLY A 69 -18.93 1.41 17.31
N THR A 70 -18.46 0.74 18.36
CA THR A 70 -17.03 0.50 18.59
C THR A 70 -16.43 -0.40 17.50
N ALA A 71 -17.11 -1.49 17.15
CA ALA A 71 -16.66 -2.41 16.11
C ALA A 71 -16.56 -1.72 14.74
N ILE A 72 -17.55 -0.89 14.38
CA ILE A 72 -17.57 -0.10 13.15
C ILE A 72 -16.40 0.90 13.14
N THR A 73 -16.24 1.69 14.21
CA THR A 73 -15.15 2.69 14.31
C THR A 73 -13.77 2.03 14.15
N ASN A 74 -13.60 0.85 14.75
CA ASN A 74 -12.36 0.08 14.66
C ASN A 74 -12.08 -0.40 13.24
N LEU A 75 -13.11 -0.88 12.53
CA LEU A 75 -13.03 -1.30 11.13
C LEU A 75 -12.63 -0.12 10.23
N GLU A 76 -13.36 1.00 10.32
CA GLU A 76 -13.10 2.22 9.55
C GLU A 76 -11.66 2.72 9.72
N ALA A 77 -11.15 2.72 10.96
CA ALA A 77 -9.78 3.15 11.24
C ALA A 77 -8.73 2.26 10.53
N SER A 78 -8.96 0.95 10.45
CA SER A 78 -8.05 0.03 9.75
C SER A 78 -8.17 0.16 8.23
N GLU A 79 -9.37 0.39 7.69
CA GLU A 79 -9.59 0.65 6.27
C GLU A 79 -8.89 1.94 5.82
N GLN A 80 -9.05 3.03 6.58
CA GLN A 80 -8.30 4.28 6.35
C GLN A 80 -6.79 4.05 6.38
N LYS A 81 -6.32 3.20 7.31
CA LYS A 81 -4.90 2.89 7.39
C LYS A 81 -4.40 2.11 6.17
N LEU A 82 -5.20 1.17 5.67
CA LEU A 82 -4.86 0.42 4.46
C LEU A 82 -4.76 1.35 3.25
N GLU A 83 -5.69 2.29 3.13
CA GLU A 83 -5.66 3.27 2.05
C GLU A 83 -4.44 4.19 2.11
N GLU A 84 -4.08 4.67 3.32
CA GLU A 84 -2.85 5.43 3.54
C GLU A 84 -1.61 4.64 3.09
N LEU A 85 -1.53 3.35 3.44
CA LEU A 85 -0.42 2.48 3.06
C LEU A 85 -0.35 2.23 1.55
N ARG A 86 -1.48 2.02 0.88
CA ARG A 86 -1.55 1.85 -0.58
C ARG A 86 -1.09 3.12 -1.30
N THR A 87 -1.61 4.27 -0.89
CA THR A 87 -1.22 5.57 -1.44
C THR A 87 0.27 5.85 -1.22
N LYS A 88 0.79 5.61 -0.01
CA LYS A 88 2.21 5.82 0.29
C LYS A 88 3.12 4.91 -0.54
N ALA A 89 2.77 3.63 -0.69
CA ALA A 89 3.54 2.70 -1.51
C ALA A 89 3.62 3.18 -2.97
N PHE A 90 2.52 3.68 -3.53
CA PHE A 90 2.51 4.26 -4.88
C PHE A 90 3.37 5.51 -4.99
N GLN A 91 3.31 6.42 -4.01
CA GLN A 91 4.15 7.63 -3.98
C GLN A 91 5.65 7.28 -3.92
N GLU A 92 6.03 6.26 -3.15
CA GLU A 92 7.43 5.79 -3.07
C GLU A 92 7.89 5.20 -4.42
N GLN A 93 7.03 4.46 -5.12
CA GLN A 93 7.33 3.97 -6.47
C GLN A 93 7.47 5.12 -7.48
N LEU A 94 6.60 6.13 -7.42
CA LEU A 94 6.70 7.32 -8.27
C LEU A 94 8.01 8.07 -8.04
N LYS A 95 8.41 8.24 -6.77
CA LYS A 95 9.69 8.88 -6.42
C LYS A 95 10.88 8.08 -6.96
N THR A 96 10.81 6.75 -6.85
CA THR A 96 11.85 5.85 -7.38
C THR A 96 11.94 6.00 -8.89
N PHE A 97 10.81 5.88 -9.60
CA PHE A 97 10.77 6.03 -11.05
C PHE A 97 11.28 7.40 -11.53
N ARG A 98 10.89 8.49 -10.84
CA ARG A 98 11.42 9.83 -11.13
C ARG A 98 12.96 9.89 -11.01
N SER A 99 13.52 9.22 -10.00
CA SER A 99 14.98 9.14 -9.84
C SER A 99 15.63 8.38 -10.98
N GLU A 100 15.00 7.29 -11.45
CA GLU A 100 15.51 6.52 -12.58
C GLU A 100 15.41 7.28 -13.90
N VAL A 101 14.33 8.05 -14.11
CA VAL A 101 14.21 8.99 -15.25
C VAL A 101 15.35 9.99 -15.24
N ALA A 102 15.65 10.60 -14.09
CA ALA A 102 16.76 11.54 -13.97
C ALA A 102 18.11 10.88 -14.26
N GLN A 103 18.32 9.64 -13.79
CA GLN A 103 19.53 8.87 -14.07
C GLN A 103 19.71 8.60 -15.56
N VAL A 104 18.67 8.09 -16.23
CA VAL A 104 18.69 7.83 -17.68
C VAL A 104 18.92 9.13 -18.46
N ALA A 105 18.22 10.20 -18.10
CA ALA A 105 18.36 11.51 -18.76
C ALA A 105 19.75 12.14 -18.58
N SER A 106 20.47 11.78 -17.52
CA SER A 106 21.85 12.24 -17.28
C SER A 106 22.91 11.45 -18.06
N SER A 107 22.54 10.30 -18.65
CA SER A 107 23.44 9.45 -19.41
C SER A 107 23.63 9.97 -20.83
N LYS A 108 24.81 10.51 -21.12
CA LYS A 108 25.15 11.09 -22.44
C LYS A 108 25.44 10.05 -23.52
N ASP A 109 25.76 8.82 -23.10
CA ASP A 109 26.17 7.74 -24.00
C ASP A 109 25.02 6.79 -24.35
N THR A 110 23.83 7.02 -23.79
CA THR A 110 22.63 6.20 -24.03
C THR A 110 21.82 6.77 -25.18
N THR A 111 21.47 5.92 -26.14
CA THR A 111 20.59 6.32 -27.25
C THR A 111 19.15 6.55 -26.75
N LEU A 112 18.36 7.32 -27.51
CA LEU A 112 16.94 7.51 -27.19
C LEU A 112 16.16 6.20 -27.17
N GLU A 113 16.51 5.24 -28.03
CA GLU A 113 15.87 3.93 -28.09
C GLU A 113 16.14 3.11 -26.80
N GLU A 114 17.40 3.05 -26.38
CA GLU A 114 17.79 2.35 -25.14
C GLU A 114 17.20 3.04 -23.91
N ALA A 115 17.19 4.37 -23.88
CA ALA A 115 16.56 5.14 -22.81
C ALA A 115 15.05 4.83 -22.72
N ALA A 116 14.35 4.83 -23.86
CA ALA A 116 12.93 4.50 -23.91
C ALA A 116 12.66 3.05 -23.44
N ALA A 117 13.47 2.08 -23.87
CA ALA A 117 13.34 0.70 -23.43
C ALA A 117 13.53 0.55 -21.91
N GLN A 118 14.56 1.20 -21.34
CA GLN A 118 14.82 1.18 -19.90
C GLN A 118 13.69 1.82 -19.11
N LEU A 119 13.22 3.01 -19.51
CA LEU A 119 12.14 3.72 -18.83
C LEU A 119 10.81 2.97 -18.93
N LYS A 120 10.51 2.34 -20.07
CA LYS A 120 9.30 1.52 -20.23
C LYS A 120 9.29 0.34 -19.26
N ALA A 121 10.41 -0.36 -19.11
CA ALA A 121 10.52 -1.46 -18.15
C ALA A 121 10.34 -0.99 -16.70
N LYS A 122 10.90 0.18 -16.36
CA LYS A 122 10.83 0.78 -15.03
C LYS A 122 9.46 1.40 -14.69
N ALA A 123 8.69 1.80 -15.70
CA ALA A 123 7.34 2.32 -15.52
C ALA A 123 6.32 1.22 -15.18
N GLN A 124 6.55 -0.04 -15.57
CA GLN A 124 5.64 -1.17 -15.34
C GLN A 124 5.17 -1.30 -13.87
N PRO A 125 6.05 -1.36 -12.86
CA PRO A 125 5.61 -1.45 -11.46
C PRO A 125 4.75 -0.26 -11.01
N VAL A 126 5.07 0.95 -11.48
CA VAL A 126 4.30 2.17 -11.18
C VAL A 126 2.90 2.09 -11.80
N MET A 127 2.79 1.62 -13.04
CA MET A 127 1.50 1.42 -13.71
C MET A 127 0.65 0.36 -13.02
N ALA A 128 1.26 -0.75 -12.58
CA ALA A 128 0.56 -1.78 -11.83
C ALA A 128 0.01 -1.26 -10.49
N ALA A 129 0.81 -0.50 -9.73
CA ALA A 129 0.35 0.11 -8.48
C ALA A 129 -0.73 1.19 -8.70
N ARG A 130 -0.65 1.94 -9.81
CA ARG A 130 -1.71 2.87 -10.22
C ARG A 130 -3.01 2.12 -10.49
N ALA A 131 -2.97 0.99 -11.20
CA ALA A 131 -4.15 0.20 -11.50
C ALA A 131 -4.80 -0.38 -10.23
N GLU A 132 -3.99 -0.81 -9.26
CA GLU A 132 -4.47 -1.23 -7.93
C GLU A 132 -5.26 -0.11 -7.23
N LEU A 133 -4.71 1.10 -7.19
CA LEU A 133 -5.39 2.28 -6.61
C LEU A 133 -6.64 2.67 -7.39
N SER A 134 -6.58 2.63 -8.72
CA SER A 134 -7.70 3.06 -9.58
C SER A 134 -8.92 2.18 -9.41
N ARG A 135 -8.74 0.87 -9.18
CA ARG A 135 -9.83 -0.07 -8.86
C ARG A 135 -10.53 0.23 -7.54
N ALA A 136 -9.84 0.84 -6.58
CA ALA A 136 -10.43 1.18 -5.28
C ALA A 136 -11.32 2.42 -5.34
N VAL A 137 -11.13 3.30 -6.34
CA VAL A 137 -11.83 4.59 -6.45
C VAL A 137 -12.55 4.78 -7.80
N GLU A 138 -12.74 3.70 -8.56
CA GLU A 138 -13.39 3.69 -9.88
C GLU A 138 -12.82 4.75 -10.85
N CYS A 139 -11.52 5.01 -10.77
CA CYS A 139 -10.86 5.94 -11.68
C CYS A 139 -10.63 5.26 -13.04
N GLU A 140 -11.03 5.91 -14.12
CA GLU A 140 -10.81 5.43 -15.48
C GLU A 140 -9.29 5.31 -15.78
N GLU A 141 -8.87 4.23 -16.46
CA GLU A 141 -7.50 4.12 -16.97
C GLU A 141 -7.38 4.95 -18.26
N PRO A 142 -6.61 6.05 -18.29
CA PRO A 142 -6.31 6.73 -19.53
C PRO A 142 -5.45 5.81 -20.39
N GLY A 143 -5.97 5.45 -21.57
CA GLY A 143 -5.25 4.68 -22.59
C GLY A 143 -5.66 3.21 -22.74
N GLN A 144 -6.80 2.76 -22.19
CA GLN A 144 -7.49 1.62 -22.81
C GLN A 144 -8.24 2.12 -24.05
N PRO A 145 -8.03 1.52 -25.24
CA PRO A 145 -8.97 1.70 -26.35
C PRO A 145 -10.36 1.17 -26.00
#